data_AF-A0AAD9VBP9-F1
#
_entry.id   AF-A0AAD9VBP9-F1
#
_cell.length_a   1.000
_cell.length_b   1.000
_cell.length_c   1.000
_cell.angle_alpha   90.00
_cell.angle_beta   90.00
_cell.angle_gamma   90.00
#
_symmetry.space_group_name_H-M   'P 1'
#
loop_
_entity.id
_entity.type
_entity.pdbx_description
1 polymer ?
#
loop_
_entity_poly.entity_id
_entity_poly.type
_entity_poly.pdbx_seq_one_letter_code
_entity_poly.pdbx_strand_id
1 'polypeptide(L)'
;MFTIVITRFAIFIMSFVTSSDTYRLQKIVVDQLRTEKNVKRMKVSEAANDLKSYVEKIQREDPLVIGVPGNQNPFKDRSTCILI
;
A
#
# COMPACT_ATOMS: atom_id res chain seq x y z
N MET A 1 -11.18 -8.14 -51.66
CA MET A 1 -11.61 -6.73 -51.54
C MET A 1 -12.56 -6.53 -50.35
N PHE A 2 -13.64 -7.30 -50.22
CA PHE A 2 -14.59 -7.21 -49.08
C PHE A 2 -13.97 -7.44 -47.68
N THR A 3 -13.06 -8.41 -47.53
CA THR A 3 -12.39 -8.70 -46.25
C THR A 3 -11.51 -7.54 -45.74
N ILE A 4 -10.86 -6.82 -46.66
CA ILE A 4 -10.01 -5.65 -46.36
C ILE A 4 -10.86 -4.48 -45.86
N VAL A 5 -12.05 -4.26 -46.44
CA VAL A 5 -12.98 -3.20 -46.02
C VAL A 5 -13.52 -3.47 -44.63
N ILE A 6 -13.89 -4.72 -44.33
CA ILE A 6 -14.36 -5.13 -43.00
C ILE A 6 -13.26 -4.95 -41.95
N THR A 7 -12.01 -5.34 -42.24
CA THR A 7 -10.89 -5.15 -41.30
C THR A 7 -10.58 -3.67 -41.08
N ARG A 8 -10.57 -2.84 -42.13
CA ARG A 8 -10.35 -1.39 -41.97
C ARG A 8 -11.47 -0.70 -41.20
N PHE A 9 -12.72 -1.14 -41.39
CA PHE A 9 -13.86 -0.65 -40.62
C PHE A 9 -13.77 -1.08 -39.15
N ALA A 10 -13.42 -2.34 -38.87
CA ALA A 10 -13.22 -2.82 -37.50
C ALA A 10 -12.06 -2.10 -36.78
N ILE A 11 -10.95 -1.86 -37.47
CA ILE A 11 -9.81 -1.08 -36.94
C ILE A 11 -10.23 0.37 -36.66
N PHE A 12 -11.02 1.00 -37.55
CA PHE A 12 -11.54 2.35 -37.34
C PHE A 12 -12.50 2.42 -36.14
N ILE A 13 -13.41 1.46 -35.99
CA ILE A 13 -14.32 1.35 -34.85
C ILE A 13 -13.54 1.11 -33.55
N MET A 14 -12.58 0.19 -33.53
CA MET A 14 -11.71 -0.05 -32.36
C MET A 14 -10.93 1.22 -32.00
N SER A 15 -10.36 1.93 -32.98
CA SER A 15 -9.63 3.19 -32.74
C SER A 15 -10.54 4.26 -32.13
N PHE A 16 -11.77 4.39 -32.65
CA PHE A 16 -12.77 5.33 -32.14
C PHE A 16 -13.26 4.98 -30.73
N VAL A 17 -13.54 3.70 -30.46
CA VAL A 17 -13.90 3.18 -29.12
C VAL A 17 -12.78 3.46 -28.12
N THR A 18 -11.53 3.15 -28.47
CA THR A 18 -10.37 3.44 -27.60
C THR A 18 -10.16 4.94 -27.36
N SER A 19 -10.44 5.81 -28.33
CA SER A 19 -10.35 7.27 -28.15
C SER A 19 -11.41 7.81 -27.19
N SER A 20 -12.63 7.26 -27.19
CA SER A 20 -13.69 7.66 -26.26
C SER A 20 -13.41 7.16 -24.84
N ASP A 21 -12.99 5.91 -24.70
CA ASP A 21 -12.70 5.32 -23.37
C ASP A 21 -11.46 5.93 -22.71
N THR A 22 -10.41 6.23 -23.49
CA THR A 22 -9.23 6.97 -22.98
C THR A 22 -9.60 8.35 -22.44
N TYR A 23 -10.47 9.10 -23.13
CA TYR A 23 -10.96 10.39 -22.65
C TYR A 23 -11.79 10.26 -21.36
N ARG A 24 -12.62 9.22 -21.25
CA ARG A 24 -13.38 8.93 -20.02
C ARG A 24 -12.45 8.61 -18.85
N LEU A 25 -11.42 7.79 -19.07
CA LEU A 25 -10.41 7.48 -18.06
C LEU A 25 -9.64 8.72 -17.62
N GLN A 26 -9.25 9.59 -18.56
CA GLN A 26 -8.58 10.86 -18.26
C GLN A 26 -9.43 11.75 -17.36
N LYS A 27 -10.75 11.85 -17.59
CA LYS A 27 -11.65 12.60 -16.69
C LYS A 27 -11.67 12.02 -15.28
N ILE A 28 -11.80 10.71 -15.15
CA ILE A 28 -11.80 10.03 -13.84
C ILE A 28 -10.49 10.30 -13.10
N VAL A 29 -9.34 10.18 -13.78
CA VAL A 29 -8.02 10.46 -13.19
C VAL A 29 -7.90 11.93 -12.77
N VAL A 30 -8.37 12.88 -13.58
CA VAL A 30 -8.33 14.30 -13.22
C VAL A 30 -9.18 14.58 -11.98
N ASP A 31 -10.36 13.97 -11.88
CA ASP A 31 -11.23 14.13 -10.71
C ASP A 31 -10.63 13.49 -9.44
N GLN A 32 -9.95 12.35 -9.59
CA GLN A 32 -9.16 11.74 -8.51
C GLN A 32 -8.03 12.67 -8.06
N LEU A 33 -7.23 13.20 -8.99
CA LEU A 33 -6.11 14.10 -8.69
C LEU A 33 -6.58 15.40 -8.03
N ARG A 34 -7.75 15.93 -8.43
CA ARG A 34 -8.38 17.09 -7.76
C ARG A 34 -8.68 16.79 -6.30
N THR A 35 -9.15 15.58 -6.02
CA THR A 35 -9.43 15.12 -4.66
C THR A 35 -8.13 14.95 -3.86
N GLU A 36 -7.12 14.29 -4.41
CA GLU A 36 -5.81 14.07 -3.76
C GLU A 36 -5.04 15.37 -3.49
N LYS A 37 -5.17 16.36 -4.38
CA LYS A 37 -4.56 17.68 -4.18
C LYS A 37 -5.06 18.35 -2.91
N ASN A 38 -6.34 18.18 -2.58
CA ASN A 38 -7.00 18.83 -1.45
C ASN A 38 -6.70 18.15 -0.10
N VAL A 39 -5.93 17.06 -0.08
CA VAL A 39 -5.46 16.44 1.16
C VAL A 39 -4.47 17.36 1.88
N LYS A 40 -4.78 17.70 3.13
CA LYS A 40 -3.90 18.49 3.99
C LYS A 40 -2.65 17.68 4.32
N ARG A 41 -1.48 18.23 4.00
CA ARG A 41 -0.18 17.64 4.32
C ARG A 41 0.38 18.30 5.58
N MET A 42 1.09 17.52 6.40
CA MET A 42 1.88 18.01 7.53
C MET A 42 3.38 18.06 7.17
N LYS A 43 4.19 18.75 7.96
CA LYS A 43 5.64 18.78 7.73
C LYS A 43 6.23 17.40 8.00
N VAL A 44 7.14 16.95 7.14
CA VAL A 44 7.83 15.67 7.32
C VAL A 44 8.59 15.63 8.65
N SER A 45 9.17 16.76 9.08
CA SER A 45 9.83 16.87 10.39
C SER A 45 8.87 16.64 11.57
N GLU A 46 7.62 17.11 11.46
CA GLU A 46 6.59 16.93 12.48
C GLU A 46 6.14 15.47 12.53
N ALA A 47 5.83 14.88 11.37
CA ALA A 47 5.46 13.47 11.28
C ALA A 47 6.58 12.54 11.80
N ALA A 48 7.85 12.86 11.50
CA ALA A 48 8.99 12.10 12.01
C ALA A 48 9.11 12.17 13.54
N ASN A 49 8.85 13.35 14.14
CA ASN A 49 8.86 13.51 15.59
C ASN A 49 7.71 12.75 16.26
N ASP A 50 6.52 12.75 15.66
CA ASP A 50 5.36 12.01 16.16
C ASP A 50 5.64 10.50 16.13
N LEU A 51 6.18 9.99 15.02
CA LEU A 51 6.58 8.59 14.89
C LEU A 51 7.64 8.22 15.93
N LYS A 52 8.67 9.05 16.10
CA LYS A 52 9.71 8.84 17.11
C LYS A 52 9.12 8.77 18.52
N SER A 53 8.26 9.73 18.86
CA SER A 53 7.61 9.82 20.17
C SER A 53 6.71 8.62 20.44
N TYR A 54 6.03 8.10 19.41
CA TYR A 54 5.21 6.90 19.51
C TYR A 54 6.07 5.66 19.78
N VAL A 55 7.16 5.49 19.00
CA VAL A 55 8.09 4.37 19.18
C VAL A 55 8.72 4.39 20.56
N GLU A 56 9.23 5.53 21.05
CA GLU A 56 9.87 5.64 22.37
C GLU A 56 8.93 5.27 23.53
N LYS A 57 7.62 5.52 23.39
CA LYS A 57 6.62 5.14 24.39
C LYS A 57 6.40 3.63 24.44
N ILE A 58 6.31 2.98 23.28
CA ILE A 58 5.95 1.57 23.14
C ILE A 58 7.16 0.65 23.22
N GLN A 59 8.37 1.17 22.95
CA GLN A 59 9.62 0.42 22.98
C GLN A 59 9.83 -0.33 24.30
N ARG A 60 9.31 0.22 25.42
CA ARG A 60 9.42 -0.40 26.75
C ARG A 60 8.46 -1.57 26.98
N GLU A 61 7.47 -1.73 26.13
CA GLU A 61 6.51 -2.83 26.18
C GLU A 61 6.77 -3.84 25.05
N ASP A 62 7.63 -3.49 24.09
CA ASP A 62 8.00 -4.37 22.98
C ASP A 62 8.90 -5.51 23.48
N PRO A 63 8.38 -6.76 23.54
CA PRO A 63 9.11 -7.91 24.03
C PRO A 63 10.29 -8.28 23.11
N LEU A 64 10.27 -7.85 21.84
CA LEU A 64 11.34 -8.09 20.87
C LEU A 64 12.50 -7.10 21.02
N VAL A 65 12.25 -5.93 21.61
CA VAL A 65 13.30 -4.89 21.79
C VAL A 65 14.00 -5.05 23.14
N ILE A 66 13.26 -5.27 24.23
CA ILE A 66 13.85 -5.44 25.57
C ILE A 66 14.30 -6.88 25.82
N GLY A 67 13.70 -7.83 25.11
CA GLY A 67 13.86 -9.25 25.37
C GLY A 67 12.93 -9.72 26.48
N VAL A 68 12.41 -10.93 26.31
CA VAL A 68 11.52 -11.56 27.28
C VAL A 68 12.34 -12.45 28.21
N PRO A 69 12.24 -12.30 29.55
CA PRO A 69 12.87 -13.24 30.46
C PRO A 69 12.33 -14.65 30.17
N GLY A 70 13.23 -15.64 30.17
CA GLY A 70 12.93 -16.95 29.58
C GLY A 70 11.77 -17.73 30.21
N ASN A 71 11.26 -17.33 31.37
CA ASN A 71 10.06 -17.89 32.00
C ASN A 71 8.73 -17.30 31.47
N GLN A 72 8.77 -16.10 30.88
CA GLN A 72 7.60 -15.42 30.31
C GLN A 72 7.48 -15.63 28.79
N ASN A 73 8.51 -16.17 28.14
CA ASN A 73 8.47 -16.48 26.71
C ASN A 73 7.71 -17.81 26.47
N PRO A 74 6.51 -17.80 25.88
CA PRO A 74 5.72 -19.01 25.63
C PRO A 74 6.35 -19.94 24.58
N PHE A 75 7.31 -19.45 23.79
CA PHE A 75 8.04 -20.22 22.77
C PHE A 75 9.37 -20.80 23.26
N LYS A 76 9.74 -20.58 24.53
CA LYS A 76 10.96 -21.19 25.07
C LYS A 76 10.71 -22.67 25.33
N ASP A 77 11.57 -23.52 24.77
CA ASP A 77 11.56 -24.95 25.07
C ASP A 77 11.61 -25.18 26.57
N ARG A 78 10.67 -25.97 27.09
CA ARG A 78 10.73 -26.46 28.47
C ARG A 78 11.92 -27.40 28.53
N SER A 79 13.01 -26.99 29.17
CA SER A 79 14.06 -27.91 29.56
C SER A 79 13.42 -29.03 30.38
N THR A 80 13.32 -30.23 29.80
CA THR A 80 12.89 -31.41 30.54
C THR A 80 13.88 -31.58 31.67
N CYS A 81 13.40 -31.46 32.91
CA CYS A 81 14.22 -31.80 34.07
C CYS A 81 14.45 -33.31 34.00
N ILE A 82 15.62 -33.73 33.53
CA ILE A 82 16.06 -35.12 33.68
C ILE A 82 16.60 -35.20 35.11
N LEU A 83 15.82 -35.80 36.00
CA LEU A 83 16.30 -36.25 37.30
C LEU A 83 17.27 -37.41 37.04
N ILE A 84 18.56 -37.19 37.29
CA ILE A 84 19.57 -38.24 37.40
C ILE A 84 19.80 -38.48 38.89
#